data_AF-A0A3B8X2C9-F1
#
_entry.id   AF-A0A3B8X2C9-F1
#
_cell.length_a   1.000
_cell.length_b   1.000
_cell.length_c   1.000
_cell.angle_alpha   90.00
_cell.angle_beta   90.00
_cell.angle_gamma   90.00
#
_symmetry.space_group_name_H-M   'P 1'
#
loop_
_entity.id
_entity.type
_entity.pdbx_description
1 polymer ?
#
loop_
_entity_poly.entity_id
_entity_poly.type
_entity_poly.pdbx_seq_one_letter_code
_entity_poly.pdbx_strand_id
1 'polypeptide(L)'
;FKVGRIYTMEAEVRRINRESARLAREAADEIEARTPERPRFVAGVLGPTNRTASISPDVNDPGFRNVSFDQLVEAYLEAIEGLIEGGADILLVETVFDTLNA
;
A
#
# COMPACT_ATOMS: atom_id res chain seq x y z
N PHE A 1 -3.65 0.85 7.98
CA PHE A 1 -3.18 -0.22 7.07
C PHE A 1 -2.84 -1.47 7.86
N LYS A 2 -3.22 -2.66 7.37
CA LYS A 2 -3.36 -3.93 8.12
C LYS A 2 -2.18 -4.30 9.03
N VAL A 3 -0.97 -3.84 8.69
CA VAL A 3 0.26 -4.14 9.44
C VAL A 3 0.48 -3.18 10.60
N GLY A 4 0.15 -1.90 10.46
CA GLY A 4 0.41 -0.89 11.50
C GLY A 4 -0.50 -1.04 12.72
N ARG A 5 -1.78 -0.69 12.60
CA ARG A 5 -2.69 -0.60 13.76
C ARG A 5 -3.06 -1.91 14.44
N ILE A 6 -3.04 -3.02 13.71
CA ILE A 6 -3.48 -4.32 14.26
C ILE A 6 -2.35 -4.99 15.04
N TYR A 7 -1.10 -4.72 14.66
CA TYR A 7 0.09 -5.25 15.32
C TYR A 7 0.85 -4.20 16.13
N THR A 8 0.30 -2.98 16.30
CA THR A 8 0.97 -1.85 16.98
C THR A 8 2.32 -1.50 16.33
N MET A 9 2.36 -1.50 15.00
CA MET A 9 3.51 -1.22 14.15
C MET A 9 3.26 -0.01 13.23
N GLU A 10 2.40 0.93 13.62
CA GLU A 10 2.08 2.11 12.82
C GLU A 10 3.33 2.88 12.42
N ALA A 11 4.27 3.05 13.35
CA ALA A 11 5.54 3.72 13.10
C ALA A 11 6.48 2.99 12.11
N GLU A 12 6.19 1.72 11.79
CA GLU A 12 7.01 0.90 10.91
C GLU A 12 6.48 0.84 9.47
N VAL A 13 5.34 1.47 9.18
CA VAL A 13 4.68 1.38 7.85
C VAL A 13 5.65 1.76 6.74
N ARG A 14 6.28 2.93 6.82
CA ARG A 14 7.26 3.37 5.81
C ARG A 14 8.45 2.41 5.70
N ARG A 15 9.03 1.99 6.83
CA ARG A 15 10.19 1.08 6.86
C ARG A 15 9.85 -0.27 6.22
N ILE A 16 8.71 -0.86 6.55
CA ILE A 16 8.28 -2.15 6.01
C ILE A 16 8.09 -2.05 4.49
N ASN A 17 7.41 -1.01 4.01
CA ASN A 17 7.21 -0.80 2.57
C ASN A 17 8.55 -0.60 1.84
N ARG A 18 9.47 0.18 2.41
CA ARG A 18 10.81 0.39 1.86
C ARG A 18 11.61 -0.89 1.76
N GLU A 19 11.70 -1.66 2.84
CA GLU A 19 12.45 -2.93 2.82
C GLU A 19 11.80 -3.96 1.90
N SER A 20 10.46 -3.96 1.78
CA SER A 20 9.75 -4.87 0.88
C SER A 20 10.05 -4.55 -0.59
N ALA A 21 9.99 -3.28 -0.98
CA ALA A 21 10.33 -2.84 -2.33
C ALA A 21 11.83 -3.05 -2.64
N ARG A 22 12.73 -2.78 -1.67
CA ARG A 22 14.18 -3.00 -1.83
C ARG A 22 14.50 -4.46 -2.14
N LEU A 23 13.93 -5.39 -1.37
CA LEU A 23 14.13 -6.82 -1.59
C LEU A 23 13.59 -7.29 -2.95
N ALA A 24 12.45 -6.76 -3.37
CA ALA A 24 11.89 -7.06 -4.68
C ALA A 24 12.77 -6.52 -5.83
N ARG A 25 13.33 -5.32 -5.68
CA ARG A 25 14.26 -4.71 -6.65
C ARG A 25 15.56 -5.49 -6.77
N GLU A 26 16.15 -5.90 -5.64
CA GLU A 26 17.35 -6.73 -5.62
C GLU A 26 17.13 -8.05 -6.37
N ALA A 27 16.00 -8.72 -6.13
CA ALA A 27 15.65 -9.95 -6.84
C ALA A 27 15.38 -9.71 -8.34
N ALA A 28 14.74 -8.58 -8.70
CA ALA A 28 14.49 -8.19 -10.07
C ALA A 28 15.81 -7.93 -10.82
N ASP A 29 16.75 -7.21 -10.21
CA ASP A 29 18.07 -6.90 -10.77
C ASP A 29 18.91 -8.15 -11.00
N GLU A 30 18.92 -9.08 -10.03
CA GLU A 30 19.66 -10.34 -10.16
C GLU A 30 19.19 -11.15 -11.37
N ILE A 31 17.87 -11.24 -11.55
CA ILE A 31 17.27 -12.01 -12.65
C ILE A 31 17.39 -11.27 -13.98
N GLU A 32 17.30 -9.94 -13.98
CA GLU A 32 17.51 -9.10 -15.16
C GLU A 32 18.96 -9.21 -15.67
N ALA A 33 19.95 -9.17 -14.78
CA ALA A 33 21.36 -9.37 -15.12
C ALA A 33 21.62 -10.73 -15.81
N ARG A 34 20.82 -11.76 -15.50
CA ARG A 34 20.93 -13.10 -16.09
C ARG A 34 20.25 -13.22 -17.45
N THR A 35 19.22 -12.42 -17.73
CA THR A 35 18.53 -12.39 -19.03
C THR A 35 18.21 -10.94 -19.42
N PRO A 36 19.21 -10.15 -19.86
CA PRO A 36 19.09 -8.70 -20.06
C PRO A 36 18.08 -8.29 -21.13
N GLU A 37 17.71 -9.20 -22.02
CA GLU A 37 16.69 -8.99 -23.05
C GLU A 37 15.25 -8.98 -22.51
N ARG A 38 15.07 -9.23 -21.20
CA ARG A 38 13.78 -9.23 -20.52
C ARG A 38 13.86 -8.33 -19.26
N PRO A 39 13.54 -7.03 -19.34
CA PRO A 39 13.58 -6.17 -18.15
C PRO A 39 12.57 -6.62 -17.08
N ARG A 40 12.90 -6.44 -15.78
CA ARG A 40 12.02 -6.75 -14.65
C ARG A 40 11.60 -5.46 -13.95
N PHE A 41 10.30 -5.36 -13.72
CA PHE A 41 9.69 -4.24 -13.01
C PHE A 41 9.21 -4.68 -11.62
N VAL A 42 9.33 -3.79 -10.64
CA VAL A 42 8.81 -3.97 -9.29
C VAL A 42 7.53 -3.16 -9.14
N ALA A 43 6.42 -3.84 -8.85
CA ALA A 43 5.17 -3.21 -8.49
C ALA A 43 5.09 -3.03 -6.97
N GLY A 44 5.02 -1.78 -6.51
CA GLY A 44 4.66 -1.43 -5.14
C GLY A 44 3.14 -1.52 -4.98
N VAL A 45 2.68 -2.47 -4.18
CA VAL A 45 1.27 -2.82 -4.08
C VAL A 45 0.61 -2.15 -2.88
N LEU A 46 -0.52 -1.48 -3.13
CA LEU A 46 -1.37 -0.85 -2.15
C LEU A 46 -2.71 -1.57 -2.12
N GLY A 47 -2.89 -2.43 -1.11
CA GLY A 47 -4.16 -3.13 -0.89
C GLY A 47 -5.22 -2.23 -0.21
N PRO A 48 -6.47 -2.72 -0.10
CA PRO A 48 -7.53 -2.00 0.60
C PRO A 48 -7.20 -1.89 2.09
N THR A 49 -7.62 -0.79 2.70
CA THR A 49 -7.67 -0.71 4.17
C THR A 49 -8.82 -1.56 4.71
N ASN A 50 -8.79 -1.90 6.00
CA ASN A 50 -9.93 -2.52 6.67
C ASN A 50 -11.05 -1.51 7.00
N ARG A 51 -11.01 -0.31 6.43
CA ARG A 51 -11.97 0.77 6.63
C ARG A 51 -12.63 1.14 5.30
N THR A 52 -13.88 1.56 5.40
CA THR A 52 -14.73 1.89 4.26
C THR A 52 -15.12 3.35 4.38
N ALA A 53 -14.69 4.18 3.42
CA ALA A 53 -15.07 5.58 3.36
C ALA A 53 -16.46 5.78 2.74
N SER A 54 -16.95 4.84 1.92
CA SER A 54 -18.28 4.98 1.30
C SER A 54 -19.39 4.22 2.04
N ILE A 55 -19.05 3.19 2.82
CA ILE A 55 -20.02 2.31 3.51
C ILE A 55 -19.99 2.56 5.02
N SER A 56 -21.17 2.83 5.61
CA SER A 56 -21.30 2.90 7.07
C SER A 56 -21.15 1.50 7.70
N PRO A 57 -20.31 1.35 8.74
CA PRO A 57 -20.26 0.13 9.53
C PRO A 57 -21.37 0.02 10.59
N ASP A 58 -22.16 1.08 10.82
CA ASP A 58 -23.30 1.06 11.74
C ASP A 58 -24.61 0.97 10.96
N VAL A 59 -25.32 -0.14 11.13
CA VAL A 59 -26.61 -0.41 10.48
C VAL A 59 -27.71 0.57 10.90
N ASN A 60 -27.55 1.22 12.06
CA ASN A 60 -28.53 2.17 12.59
C ASN A 60 -28.22 3.62 12.19
N ASP A 61 -27.02 3.89 11.68
CA ASP A 61 -26.60 5.21 11.19
C ASP A 61 -25.97 5.09 9.80
N PRO A 62 -26.74 5.23 8.71
CA PRO A 62 -26.22 5.14 7.34
C PRO A 62 -25.27 6.29 6.97
N GLY A 63 -25.26 7.39 7.74
CA GLY A 63 -24.38 8.54 7.55
C GLY A 63 -23.01 8.37 8.21
N PHE A 64 -22.88 7.46 9.19
CA PHE A 64 -21.63 7.24 9.91
C PHE A 64 -20.51 6.74 9.00
N ARG A 65 -19.27 7.19 9.25
CA ARG A 65 -18.05 6.77 8.55
C ARG A 65 -16.94 6.52 9.56
N ASN A 66 -16.23 5.40 9.42
CA ASN A 66 -15.12 5.02 10.31
C ASN A 66 -13.76 5.64 9.92
N VAL A 67 -13.70 6.30 8.78
CA VAL A 67 -12.52 6.94 8.23
C VAL A 67 -12.95 8.12 7.34
N SER A 68 -12.18 9.20 7.39
CA SER A 68 -12.32 10.28 6.40
C SER A 68 -11.43 10.02 5.18
N PHE A 69 -11.71 10.71 4.08
CA PHE A 69 -10.86 10.66 2.89
C PHE A 69 -9.42 11.13 3.20
N ASP A 70 -9.26 12.23 3.95
CA ASP A 70 -7.94 12.75 4.31
C ASP A 70 -7.11 11.76 5.14
N GLN A 71 -7.76 11.02 6.04
CA GLN A 71 -7.09 9.95 6.81
C GLN A 71 -6.63 8.79 5.93
N LEU A 72 -7.35 8.49 4.84
CA LEU A 72 -6.91 7.51 3.85
C LEU A 72 -5.71 8.03 3.07
N VAL A 73 -5.77 9.29 2.61
CA VAL A 73 -4.66 9.94 1.89
C VAL A 73 -3.38 9.91 2.71
N GLU A 74 -3.41 10.39 3.95
CA GLU A 74 -2.23 10.39 4.85
C GLU A 74 -1.62 9.00 4.98
N ALA A 75 -2.47 8.00 5.16
CA ALA A 75 -2.03 6.65 5.44
C ALA A 75 -1.59 5.88 4.17
N TYR A 76 -2.13 6.22 2.99
CA TYR A 76 -1.59 5.75 1.69
C TYR A 76 -0.26 6.41 1.39
N LEU A 77 -0.11 7.72 1.66
CA LEU A 77 1.12 8.46 1.39
C LEU A 77 2.32 7.88 2.15
N GLU A 78 2.16 7.55 3.43
CA GLU A 78 3.26 6.94 4.21
C GLU A 78 3.75 5.61 3.61
N ALA A 79 2.82 4.78 3.13
CA ALA A 79 3.17 3.53 2.46
C ALA A 79 3.84 3.79 1.09
N ILE A 80 3.29 4.72 0.31
CA ILE A 80 3.81 5.12 -1.00
C ILE A 80 5.23 5.66 -0.89
N GLU A 81 5.51 6.53 0.08
CA GLU A 81 6.85 7.05 0.33
C GLU A 81 7.84 5.91 0.56
N GLY A 82 7.48 4.93 1.39
CA GLY A 82 8.30 3.74 1.59
C GLY A 82 8.53 2.95 0.30
N LEU A 83 7.49 2.69 -0.49
CA LEU A 83 7.60 1.94 -1.74
C LEU A 83 8.51 2.65 -2.76
N ILE A 84 8.39 3.97 -2.89
CA ILE A 84 9.24 4.79 -3.77
C ILE A 84 10.69 4.74 -3.30
N GLU A 85 10.93 4.93 -2.00
CA GLU A 85 12.27 4.86 -1.41
C GLU A 85 12.93 3.49 -1.59
N GLY A 86 12.13 2.42 -1.60
CA GLY A 86 12.61 1.06 -1.83
C GLY A 86 12.80 0.69 -3.30
N GLY A 87 12.47 1.57 -4.25
CA GLY A 87 12.72 1.35 -5.68
C GLY A 87 11.60 0.64 -6.43
N ALA A 88 10.35 0.83 -6.04
CA ALA A 88 9.21 0.41 -6.87
C ALA A 88 9.15 1.24 -8.18
N ASP A 89 8.94 0.56 -9.30
CA ASP A 89 8.81 1.18 -10.63
C ASP A 89 7.37 1.65 -10.89
N ILE A 90 6.40 0.92 -10.35
CA ILE A 90 4.97 1.13 -10.57
C ILE A 90 4.25 1.04 -9.23
N LEU A 91 3.29 1.92 -8.99
CA LEU A 91 2.34 1.78 -7.89
C LEU A 91 1.07 1.11 -8.38
N LEU A 92 0.64 0.05 -7.70
CA LEU A 92 -0.57 -0.70 -8.04
C LEU A 92 -1.54 -0.66 -6.87
N VAL A 93 -2.64 0.07 -7.04
CA VAL A 93 -3.78 0.00 -6.12
C VAL A 93 -4.60 -1.24 -6.49
N GLU A 94 -4.61 -2.25 -5.63
CA GLU A 94 -5.28 -3.53 -5.91
C GLU A 94 -6.37 -3.86 -4.89
N THR A 95 -7.21 -4.83 -5.24
CA THR A 95 -8.26 -5.37 -4.36
C THR A 95 -9.18 -4.24 -3.82
N VAL A 96 -9.52 -3.29 -4.68
CA VAL A 96 -10.40 -2.16 -4.36
C VAL A 96 -11.82 -2.64 -4.14
N PHE A 97 -12.25 -2.70 -2.87
CA PHE A 97 -13.62 -3.03 -2.47
C PHE A 97 -14.49 -1.80 -2.19
N ASP A 98 -13.87 -0.64 -1.97
CA ASP A 98 -14.52 0.65 -1.77
C ASP A 98 -13.86 1.65 -2.70
N THR A 99 -14.60 2.16 -3.70
CA THR A 99 -14.05 3.08 -4.71
C THR A 99 -13.70 4.44 -4.15
N LEU A 100 -14.19 4.84 -2.97
CA LEU A 100 -13.76 6.09 -2.35
C LEU A 100 -12.37 5.97 -1.70
N ASN A 101 -11.85 4.75 -1.56
CA ASN A 101 -10.50 4.51 -1.06
C ASN A 101 -9.41 4.60 -2.15
N ALA A 102 -9.78 4.66 -3.44
CA ALA A 102 -8.86 4.47 -4.58
C ALA A 102 -9.04 5.52 -5.68
#